data_AF-A0A2D8M484-F1
#
_entry.id   AF-A0A2D8M484-F1
#
_cell.length_a   1.000
_cell.length_b   1.000
_cell.length_c   1.000
_cell.angle_alpha   90.00
_cell.angle_beta   90.00
_cell.angle_gamma   90.00
#
_symmetry.space_group_name_H-M   'P 1'
#
loop_
_entity.id
_entity.type
_entity.pdbx_description
1 polymer ?
#
loop_
_entity_poly.entity_id
_entity_poly.type
_entity_poly.pdbx_seq_one_letter_code
_entity_poly.pdbx_strand_id
1 'polypeptide(L)'
;MTIGQLTTEAVSRWGEIWDEKAARMLVLLMCPRKERKIMELHGDMVEHGQPVLTVFHRPRQEAQLLEKQGFNPRDASFQFVDLSSPDLGPWMQHLITNEHWLRSSIEIVSVPFSMNLPSQRSFETQRILCFRHPSLPALEKYYLPFPPNSIPGKCFVSLPRRQAAELARQQAEVLGVGRLEKKPTITEIPASQKPTPIVTSEAADPAANMDDMMDGFSSNMLAEMTNDTELQEQENVALPPSTPPVVEQKPVAEHAFIPLPPGAAPKQDNIPEPVEETPDEAAMIPASESIPIPEVEPEPEPEMSEIEKEFRELVTGLLAAGVQPSDMMDDPRWDSITERASAAGFETWPVFLELAAME
;
A
#
# COMPACT_ATOMS: atom_id res chain seq x y z
N MET A 1 13.92 -2.88 2.44
CA MET A 1 12.90 -3.56 3.28
C MET A 1 11.91 -4.21 2.35
N THR A 2 11.63 -5.50 2.52
CA THR A 2 10.65 -6.27 1.71
C THR A 2 9.47 -6.69 2.59
N ILE A 3 8.37 -7.13 1.99
CA ILE A 3 7.23 -7.70 2.74
C ILE A 3 7.72 -8.86 3.61
N GLY A 4 8.50 -9.80 3.07
CA GLY A 4 9.00 -10.96 3.81
C GLY A 4 9.93 -10.58 4.98
N GLN A 5 10.75 -9.54 4.84
CA GLN A 5 11.55 -9.01 5.95
C GLN A 5 10.65 -8.45 7.05
N LEU A 6 9.65 -7.66 6.68
CA LEU A 6 8.67 -7.12 7.64
C LEU A 6 7.88 -8.22 8.34
N THR A 7 7.46 -9.27 7.62
CA THR A 7 6.78 -10.44 8.20
C THR A 7 7.68 -11.17 9.19
N THR A 8 8.98 -11.30 8.90
CA THR A 8 9.95 -11.97 9.80
C THR A 8 10.20 -11.15 11.07
N GLU A 9 10.27 -9.82 10.94
CA GLU A 9 10.47 -8.91 12.07
C GLU A 9 9.16 -8.52 12.77
N ALA A 10 8.01 -9.00 12.29
CA ALA A 10 6.68 -8.52 12.68
C ALA A 10 6.42 -8.66 14.18
N VAL A 11 6.81 -9.80 14.76
CA VAL A 11 6.62 -10.12 16.18
C VAL A 11 7.43 -9.17 17.06
N SER A 12 8.66 -8.88 16.65
CA SER A 12 9.52 -7.94 17.36
C SER A 12 9.05 -6.49 17.19
N ARG A 13 8.42 -6.15 16.06
CA ARG A 13 8.01 -4.78 15.73
C ARG A 13 6.63 -4.41 16.28
N TRP A 14 5.68 -5.34 16.22
CA TRP A 14 4.27 -5.10 16.52
C TRP A 14 3.74 -5.94 17.69
N GLY A 15 4.50 -6.91 18.19
CA GLY A 15 4.17 -7.67 19.40
C GLY A 15 2.76 -8.28 19.32
N GLU A 16 1.92 -7.93 20.30
CA GLU A 16 0.55 -8.44 20.45
C GLU A 16 -0.40 -8.07 19.30
N ILE A 17 -0.04 -7.05 18.50
CA ILE A 17 -0.84 -6.62 17.34
C ILE A 17 -0.71 -7.63 16.19
N TRP A 18 0.42 -8.33 16.12
CA TRP A 18 0.70 -9.30 15.08
C TRP A 18 0.43 -10.72 15.56
N ASP A 19 -0.47 -11.42 14.88
CA ASP A 19 -0.71 -12.85 15.13
C ASP A 19 -0.10 -13.69 14.00
N GLU A 20 0.92 -14.47 14.34
CA GLU A 20 1.64 -15.38 13.44
C GLU A 20 0.75 -16.48 12.86
N LYS A 21 -0.32 -16.86 13.57
CA LYS A 21 -1.20 -17.97 13.17
C LYS A 21 -2.29 -17.53 12.19
N ALA A 22 -2.46 -16.23 12.00
CA ALA A 22 -3.47 -15.72 11.09
C ALA A 22 -3.14 -16.08 9.64
N ALA A 23 -4.15 -16.57 8.92
CA ALA A 23 -4.01 -16.86 7.50
C ALA A 23 -3.87 -15.55 6.72
N ARG A 24 -2.69 -15.29 6.18
CA ARG A 24 -2.40 -14.09 5.38
C ARG A 24 -2.46 -14.40 3.90
N MET A 25 -2.85 -13.40 3.13
CA MET A 25 -2.96 -13.49 1.68
C MET A 25 -2.36 -12.28 1.01
N LEU A 26 -1.74 -12.55 -0.14
CA LEU A 26 -1.17 -11.53 -0.99
C LEU A 26 -2.12 -11.23 -2.16
N VAL A 27 -2.45 -9.96 -2.34
CA VAL A 27 -3.26 -9.47 -3.45
C VAL A 27 -2.52 -8.39 -4.24
N LEU A 28 -2.87 -8.26 -5.52
CA LEU A 28 -2.37 -7.20 -6.39
C LEU A 28 -3.45 -6.13 -6.59
N LEU A 29 -3.10 -4.87 -6.35
CA LEU A 29 -3.91 -3.72 -6.69
C LEU A 29 -3.30 -2.99 -7.89
N MET A 30 -4.14 -2.70 -8.87
CA MET A 30 -3.78 -1.94 -10.07
C MET A 30 -4.57 -0.63 -10.09
N CYS A 31 -3.89 0.49 -9.81
CA CYS A 31 -4.48 1.82 -9.82
C CYS A 31 -3.79 2.73 -10.86
N PRO A 32 -4.49 3.75 -11.40
CA PRO A 32 -3.86 4.81 -12.17
C PRO A 32 -2.75 5.49 -11.38
N ARG A 33 -1.69 5.92 -12.06
CA ARG A 33 -0.56 6.58 -11.37
C ARG A 33 -0.94 7.82 -10.56
N LYS A 34 -1.97 8.55 -10.98
CA LYS A 34 -2.47 9.74 -10.31
C LYS A 34 -3.01 9.44 -8.91
N GLU A 35 -3.60 8.26 -8.73
CA GLU A 35 -4.23 7.83 -7.47
C GLU A 35 -3.25 7.12 -6.53
N ARG A 36 -1.97 6.98 -6.92
CA ARG A 36 -0.95 6.32 -6.09
C ARG A 36 -0.89 6.89 -4.68
N LYS A 37 -0.99 8.21 -4.52
CA LYS A 37 -0.90 8.87 -3.22
C LYS A 37 -2.08 8.53 -2.31
N ILE A 38 -3.28 8.42 -2.89
CA ILE A 38 -4.49 8.00 -2.19
C ILE A 38 -4.34 6.55 -1.74
N MET A 39 -3.82 5.68 -2.61
CA MET A 39 -3.55 4.27 -2.29
C MET A 39 -2.46 4.05 -1.23
N GLU A 40 -1.53 4.99 -1.07
CA GLU A 40 -0.58 4.98 0.06
C GLU A 40 -1.28 5.23 1.40
N LEU A 41 -2.33 6.06 1.40
CA LEU A 41 -3.12 6.42 2.59
C LEU A 41 -4.36 5.54 2.79
N HIS A 42 -4.66 4.63 1.85
CA HIS A 42 -5.85 3.77 1.90
C HIS A 42 -5.92 2.96 3.20
N GLY A 43 -4.77 2.42 3.64
CA GLY A 43 -4.73 1.69 4.91
C GLY A 43 -5.07 2.55 6.12
N ASP A 44 -4.75 3.84 6.06
CA ASP A 44 -5.12 4.76 7.14
C ASP A 44 -6.62 5.03 7.15
N MET A 45 -7.33 4.88 6.03
CA MET A 45 -8.78 5.11 5.93
C MET A 45 -9.64 3.90 6.27
N VAL A 46 -9.07 2.70 6.18
CA VAL A 46 -9.77 1.42 6.41
C VAL A 46 -9.55 0.92 7.83
N GLU A 47 -10.61 0.40 8.45
CA GLU A 47 -10.49 -0.36 9.70
C GLU A 47 -10.13 -1.82 9.40
N HIS A 48 -9.03 -2.29 9.98
CA HIS A 48 -8.55 -3.67 9.89
C HIS A 48 -8.03 -4.15 11.25
N GLY A 49 -8.04 -5.46 11.45
CA GLY A 49 -7.66 -6.09 12.70
C GLY A 49 -6.15 -6.36 12.83
N GLN A 50 -5.45 -6.57 11.72
CA GLN A 50 -4.01 -6.86 11.71
C GLN A 50 -3.21 -5.92 10.83
N PRO A 51 -1.89 -5.76 11.09
CA PRO A 51 -1.03 -4.94 10.27
C PRO A 51 -1.07 -5.35 8.80
N VAL A 52 -1.34 -4.38 7.92
CA VAL A 52 -1.36 -4.57 6.47
C VAL A 52 -0.06 -4.04 5.89
N LEU A 53 0.63 -4.90 5.12
CA LEU A 53 1.92 -4.59 4.53
C LEU A 53 1.74 -4.36 3.03
N THR A 54 2.17 -3.22 2.53
CA THR A 54 2.04 -2.92 1.10
C THR A 54 3.35 -2.48 0.49
N VAL A 55 3.59 -2.86 -0.76
CA VAL A 55 4.77 -2.41 -1.50
C VAL A 55 4.37 -2.09 -2.94
N PHE A 56 4.82 -0.94 -3.43
CA PHE A 56 4.65 -0.60 -4.83
C PHE A 56 5.80 -1.18 -5.65
N HIS A 57 5.45 -1.99 -6.64
CA HIS A 57 6.38 -2.48 -7.64
C HIS A 57 6.32 -1.59 -8.89
N ARG A 58 7.48 -1.24 -9.43
CA ARG A 58 7.59 -0.50 -10.69
C ARG A 58 8.36 -1.36 -11.69
N PRO A 59 7.66 -1.91 -12.71
CA PRO A 59 8.31 -2.64 -13.78
C PRO A 59 9.45 -1.84 -14.42
N ARG A 60 10.62 -2.44 -14.53
CA ARG A 60 11.79 -1.84 -15.18
C ARG A 60 12.07 -2.49 -16.54
N GLN A 61 12.92 -3.50 -16.57
CA GLN A 61 13.32 -4.17 -17.82
C GLN A 61 12.23 -5.14 -18.27
N GLU A 62 11.56 -5.77 -17.32
CA GLU A 62 10.38 -6.63 -17.46
C GLU A 62 9.15 -5.89 -18.01
N ALA A 63 9.17 -4.55 -18.05
CA ALA A 63 8.11 -3.75 -18.66
C ALA A 63 7.83 -4.15 -20.12
N GLN A 64 8.86 -4.56 -20.86
CA GLN A 64 8.71 -5.03 -22.25
C GLN A 64 7.81 -6.27 -22.36
N LEU A 65 7.75 -7.12 -21.33
CA LEU A 65 6.89 -8.30 -21.31
C LEU A 65 5.42 -7.93 -21.09
N LEU A 66 5.17 -6.84 -20.37
CA LEU A 66 3.83 -6.28 -20.21
C LEU A 66 3.37 -5.57 -21.49
N GLU A 67 4.27 -4.84 -22.14
CA GLU A 67 4.00 -4.18 -23.44
C GLU A 67 3.66 -5.21 -24.53
N LYS A 68 4.33 -6.36 -24.55
CA LYS A 68 3.99 -7.50 -25.44
C LYS A 68 2.59 -8.07 -25.20
N GLN A 69 2.04 -7.91 -24.00
CA GLN A 69 0.65 -8.28 -23.68
C GLN A 69 -0.36 -7.16 -24.04
N GLY A 70 0.10 -6.04 -24.62
CA GLY A 70 -0.74 -4.89 -24.92
C GLY A 70 -1.05 -4.02 -23.70
N PHE A 71 -0.33 -4.19 -22.59
CA PHE A 71 -0.50 -3.39 -21.37
C PHE A 71 0.60 -2.33 -21.27
N ASN A 72 0.24 -1.06 -21.11
CA ASN A 72 1.21 0.01 -20.89
C ASN A 72 1.58 0.15 -19.39
N PRO A 73 2.82 -0.17 -18.96
CA PRO A 73 3.22 -0.09 -17.55
C PRO A 73 3.31 1.34 -17.02
N ARG A 74 3.23 2.34 -17.90
CA ARG A 74 3.29 3.76 -17.53
C ARG A 74 1.98 4.34 -17.05
N ASP A 75 0.86 3.69 -17.34
CA ASP A 75 -0.47 4.21 -16.98
C ASP A 75 -0.92 3.72 -15.60
N ALA A 76 -0.38 2.58 -15.16
CA ALA A 76 -0.70 1.95 -13.89
C ALA A 76 0.44 2.02 -12.86
N SER A 77 0.04 1.94 -11.60
CA SER A 77 0.86 1.55 -10.47
C SER A 77 0.42 0.16 -10.00
N PHE A 78 1.39 -0.66 -9.62
CA PHE A 78 1.17 -2.01 -9.13
C PHE A 78 1.54 -2.06 -7.65
N GLN A 79 0.57 -2.34 -6.80
CA GLN A 79 0.75 -2.43 -5.36
C GLN A 79 0.47 -3.85 -4.92
N PHE A 80 1.46 -4.50 -4.32
CA PHE A 80 1.26 -5.76 -3.64
C PHE A 80 0.84 -5.47 -2.20
N VAL A 81 -0.24 -6.07 -1.77
CA VAL A 81 -0.83 -5.89 -0.44
C VAL A 81 -0.89 -7.26 0.23
N ASP A 82 -0.19 -7.40 1.33
CA ASP A 82 -0.24 -8.56 2.22
C ASP A 82 -1.09 -8.21 3.44
N LEU A 83 -2.19 -8.93 3.59
CA LEU A 83 -3.19 -8.69 4.63
C LEU A 83 -3.73 -10.00 5.20
N SER A 84 -4.36 -9.93 6.36
CA SER A 84 -5.07 -11.08 6.93
C SER A 84 -6.32 -11.40 6.11
N SER A 85 -6.65 -12.68 5.97
CA SER A 85 -7.81 -13.14 5.18
C SER A 85 -9.16 -12.51 5.62
N PRO A 86 -9.44 -12.33 6.93
CA PRO A 86 -10.65 -11.65 7.40
C PRO A 86 -10.70 -10.15 7.03
N ASP A 87 -9.55 -9.50 6.91
CA ASP A 87 -9.46 -8.06 6.63
C ASP A 87 -9.66 -7.74 5.14
N LEU A 88 -9.67 -8.74 4.24
CA LEU A 88 -9.84 -8.51 2.81
C LEU A 88 -11.18 -7.85 2.46
N GLY A 89 -12.26 -8.30 3.08
CA GLY A 89 -13.59 -7.74 2.83
C GLY A 89 -13.63 -6.24 3.11
N PRO A 90 -13.38 -5.80 4.36
CA PRO A 90 -13.31 -4.39 4.73
C PRO A 90 -12.32 -3.59 3.89
N TRP A 91 -11.14 -4.16 3.59
CA TRP A 91 -10.10 -3.50 2.81
C TRP A 91 -10.51 -3.19 1.36
N MET A 92 -11.26 -4.09 0.73
CA MET A 92 -11.69 -3.94 -0.66
C MET A 92 -13.08 -3.30 -0.79
N GLN A 93 -13.88 -3.26 0.27
CA GLN A 93 -15.28 -2.84 0.23
C GLN A 93 -15.46 -1.44 -0.37
N HIS A 94 -14.67 -0.47 0.10
CA HIS A 94 -14.73 0.91 -0.41
C HIS A 94 -14.38 0.98 -1.90
N LEU A 95 -13.32 0.30 -2.32
CA LEU A 95 -12.84 0.29 -3.70
C LEU A 95 -13.85 -0.35 -4.66
N ILE A 96 -14.51 -1.43 -4.24
CA ILE A 96 -15.52 -2.12 -5.07
C ILE A 96 -16.83 -1.34 -5.12
N THR A 97 -17.28 -0.80 -3.98
CA THR A 97 -18.61 -0.17 -3.88
C THR A 97 -18.63 1.23 -4.46
N ASN A 98 -17.61 2.04 -4.16
CA ASN A 98 -17.61 3.46 -4.52
C ASN A 98 -16.87 3.72 -5.84
N GLU A 99 -15.73 3.06 -6.04
CA GLU A 99 -14.89 3.27 -7.22
C GLU A 99 -15.08 2.19 -8.29
N HIS A 100 -15.99 1.22 -8.05
CA HIS A 100 -16.33 0.15 -8.98
C HIS A 100 -15.13 -0.65 -9.48
N TRP A 101 -14.17 -0.92 -8.58
CA TRP A 101 -13.02 -1.75 -8.90
C TRP A 101 -13.44 -3.16 -9.30
N LEU A 102 -12.76 -3.68 -10.31
CA LEU A 102 -13.05 -4.98 -10.89
C LEU A 102 -12.11 -6.03 -10.29
N ARG A 103 -12.71 -7.10 -9.78
CA ARG A 103 -12.00 -8.27 -9.28
C ARG A 103 -11.66 -9.22 -10.44
N SER A 104 -10.39 -9.58 -10.55
CA SER A 104 -9.89 -10.61 -11.44
C SER A 104 -8.87 -11.50 -10.72
N SER A 105 -8.33 -12.49 -11.42
CA SER A 105 -7.23 -13.29 -10.93
C SER A 105 -6.10 -13.24 -11.94
N ILE A 106 -4.87 -13.15 -11.43
CA ILE A 106 -3.66 -12.96 -12.22
C ILE A 106 -2.62 -14.01 -11.84
N GLU A 107 -1.84 -14.46 -12.81
CA GLU A 107 -0.69 -15.34 -12.59
C GLU A 107 0.57 -14.51 -12.42
N ILE A 108 1.26 -14.70 -11.30
CA ILE A 108 2.56 -14.11 -11.05
C ILE A 108 3.63 -15.10 -11.51
N VAL A 109 4.39 -14.70 -12.52
CA VAL A 109 5.39 -15.54 -13.19
C VAL A 109 6.77 -14.92 -13.00
N SER A 110 7.79 -15.76 -12.82
CA SER A 110 9.17 -15.26 -12.84
C SER A 110 9.55 -14.75 -14.22
N VAL A 111 10.35 -13.69 -14.28
CA VAL A 111 10.90 -13.20 -15.56
C VAL A 111 11.69 -14.32 -16.26
N PRO A 112 11.48 -14.55 -17.57
CA PRO A 112 12.24 -15.55 -18.32
C PRO A 112 13.74 -15.25 -18.30
N PHE A 113 14.56 -16.31 -18.18
CA PHE A 113 16.02 -16.19 -18.16
C PHE A 113 16.61 -15.48 -19.39
N SER A 114 15.91 -15.52 -20.53
CA SER A 114 16.30 -14.84 -21.77
C SER A 114 16.45 -13.32 -21.64
N MET A 115 15.84 -12.70 -20.63
CA MET A 115 15.94 -11.25 -20.38
C MET A 115 17.27 -10.85 -19.70
N ASN A 116 18.05 -11.82 -19.21
CA ASN A 116 19.37 -11.59 -18.59
C ASN A 116 19.39 -10.50 -17.50
N LEU A 117 18.35 -10.47 -16.66
CA LEU A 117 18.30 -9.49 -15.56
C LEU A 117 19.37 -9.80 -14.52
N PRO A 118 20.16 -8.79 -14.07
CA PRO A 118 21.11 -8.99 -13.00
C PRO A 118 20.36 -9.34 -11.71
N SER A 119 20.83 -10.36 -11.00
CA SER A 119 20.30 -10.82 -9.70
C SER A 119 18.88 -11.41 -9.69
N GLN A 120 18.30 -11.81 -10.83
CA GLN A 120 16.98 -12.44 -10.84
C GLN A 120 16.95 -13.75 -10.03
N ARG A 121 15.81 -14.02 -9.38
CA ARG A 121 15.52 -15.27 -8.69
C ARG A 121 14.26 -15.89 -9.28
N SER A 122 14.39 -17.04 -9.94
CA SER A 122 13.23 -17.81 -10.39
C SER A 122 12.39 -18.32 -9.20
N PHE A 123 11.09 -18.38 -9.38
CA PHE A 123 10.15 -18.87 -8.38
C PHE A 123 8.94 -19.53 -9.06
N GLU A 124 8.18 -20.30 -8.30
CA GLU A 124 6.99 -21.00 -8.80
C GLU A 124 5.88 -20.03 -9.19
N THR A 125 5.19 -20.31 -10.29
CA THR A 125 4.05 -19.51 -10.71
C THR A 125 2.93 -19.59 -9.67
N GLN A 126 2.52 -18.43 -9.15
CA GLN A 126 1.45 -18.35 -8.17
C GLN A 126 0.28 -17.55 -8.72
N ARG A 127 -0.93 -18.08 -8.55
CA ARG A 127 -2.16 -17.38 -8.90
C ARG A 127 -2.65 -16.57 -7.70
N ILE A 128 -2.81 -15.27 -7.87
CA ILE A 128 -3.29 -14.36 -6.82
C ILE A 128 -4.54 -13.60 -7.26
N LEU A 129 -5.22 -12.97 -6.29
CA LEU A 129 -6.32 -12.05 -6.59
C LEU A 129 -5.75 -10.72 -7.05
N CYS A 130 -6.37 -10.17 -8.09
CA CYS A 130 -6.06 -8.85 -8.62
C CYS A 130 -7.32 -7.99 -8.55
N PHE A 131 -7.19 -6.76 -8.08
CA PHE A 131 -8.25 -5.78 -8.17
C PHE A 131 -7.72 -4.60 -8.97
N ARG A 132 -8.47 -4.23 -10.00
CA ARG A 132 -8.08 -3.18 -10.93
C ARG A 132 -9.10 -2.06 -10.96
N HIS A 133 -8.60 -0.85 -11.08
CA HIS A 133 -9.41 0.32 -11.38
C HIS A 133 -10.11 0.15 -12.76
N PRO A 134 -11.37 0.57 -12.92
CA PRO A 134 -12.13 0.38 -14.16
C PRO A 134 -11.50 1.02 -15.40
N SER A 135 -10.68 2.06 -15.24
CA SER A 135 -9.99 2.73 -16.35
C SER A 135 -8.80 1.93 -16.92
N LEU A 136 -8.33 0.88 -16.24
CA LEU A 136 -7.17 0.10 -16.65
C LEU A 136 -7.57 -1.20 -17.32
N PRO A 137 -6.85 -1.65 -18.36
CA PRO A 137 -7.12 -2.93 -19.01
C PRO A 137 -6.85 -4.10 -18.05
N ALA A 138 -7.49 -5.24 -18.32
CA ALA A 138 -7.24 -6.47 -17.58
C ALA A 138 -5.84 -7.02 -17.91
N LEU A 139 -5.23 -7.70 -16.94
CA LEU A 139 -3.93 -8.33 -17.09
C LEU A 139 -4.01 -9.78 -16.56
N GLU A 140 -3.53 -10.73 -17.36
CA GLU A 140 -3.55 -12.16 -17.03
C GLU A 140 -2.25 -12.63 -16.39
N LYS A 141 -1.11 -12.10 -16.84
CA LYS A 141 0.22 -12.50 -16.37
C LYS A 141 1.06 -11.30 -15.96
N TYR A 142 1.57 -11.35 -14.74
CA TYR A 142 2.50 -10.37 -14.20
C TYR A 142 3.88 -10.97 -14.03
N TYR A 143 4.91 -10.31 -14.57
CA TYR A 143 6.29 -10.78 -14.49
C TYR A 143 7.04 -10.08 -13.37
N LEU A 144 7.70 -10.86 -12.51
CA LEU A 144 8.57 -10.32 -11.46
C LEU A 144 9.97 -10.95 -11.50
N PRO A 145 11.03 -10.16 -11.22
CA PRO A 145 12.40 -10.69 -11.09
C PRO A 145 12.65 -11.42 -9.77
N PHE A 146 11.80 -11.21 -8.76
CA PHE A 146 11.88 -11.80 -7.43
C PHE A 146 10.50 -12.29 -7.00
N PRO A 147 10.41 -13.25 -6.05
CA PRO A 147 9.14 -13.61 -5.44
C PRO A 147 8.41 -12.38 -4.90
N PRO A 148 7.07 -12.35 -4.89
CA PRO A 148 6.32 -11.18 -4.44
C PRO A 148 6.67 -10.69 -3.03
N ASN A 149 6.98 -11.62 -2.11
CA ASN A 149 7.38 -11.30 -0.74
C ASN A 149 8.78 -10.68 -0.64
N SER A 150 9.60 -10.78 -1.69
CA SER A 150 10.98 -10.30 -1.74
C SER A 150 11.17 -9.11 -2.67
N ILE A 151 10.09 -8.47 -3.13
CA ILE A 151 10.19 -7.30 -4.00
C ILE A 151 10.89 -6.16 -3.23
N PRO A 152 11.99 -5.61 -3.75
CA PRO A 152 12.64 -4.46 -3.16
C PRO A 152 11.80 -3.20 -3.41
N GLY A 153 11.48 -2.45 -2.35
CA GLY A 153 10.76 -1.20 -2.48
C GLY A 153 10.49 -0.51 -1.15
N LYS A 154 9.88 0.68 -1.23
CA LYS A 154 9.32 1.34 -0.04
C LYS A 154 8.08 0.57 0.38
N CYS A 155 8.15 -0.08 1.54
CA CYS A 155 7.02 -0.75 2.15
C CYS A 155 6.25 0.25 3.00
N PHE A 156 4.92 0.25 2.88
CA PHE A 156 4.01 1.02 3.71
C PHE A 156 3.27 0.04 4.61
N VAL A 157 3.24 0.37 5.90
CA VAL A 157 2.60 -0.47 6.92
C VAL A 157 1.44 0.33 7.48
N SER A 158 0.24 -0.23 7.41
CA SER A 158 -0.93 0.32 8.07
C SER A 158 -1.19 -0.46 9.36
N LEU A 159 -1.42 0.27 10.45
CA LEU A 159 -1.66 -0.30 11.77
C LEU A 159 -3.16 -0.17 12.15
N PRO A 160 -3.73 -1.19 12.82
CA PRO A 160 -5.12 -1.16 13.29
C PRO A 160 -5.45 0.09 14.12
N ARG A 161 -6.44 0.89 13.68
CA ARG A 161 -6.85 2.13 14.37
C ARG A 161 -7.34 1.90 15.80
N ARG A 162 -8.02 0.78 16.07
CA ARG A 162 -8.57 0.48 17.40
C ARG A 162 -7.46 0.40 18.46
N GLN A 163 -6.34 -0.23 18.11
CA GLN A 163 -5.18 -0.34 18.98
C GLN A 163 -4.30 0.92 18.93
N ALA A 164 -4.19 1.60 17.80
CA ALA A 164 -3.51 2.91 17.72
C ALA A 164 -4.20 3.98 18.60
N ALA A 165 -5.54 3.99 18.63
CA ALA A 165 -6.32 4.85 19.50
C ALA A 165 -6.24 4.45 20.98
N GLU A 166 -6.20 3.16 21.30
CA GLU A 166 -5.94 2.67 22.67
C GLU A 166 -4.53 3.02 23.14
N LEU A 167 -3.51 2.87 22.29
CA LEU A 167 -2.13 3.23 22.59
C LEU A 167 -1.99 4.74 22.74
N ALA A 168 -2.65 5.54 21.89
CA ALA A 168 -2.74 6.99 22.06
C ALA A 168 -3.47 7.39 23.36
N ARG A 169 -4.50 6.65 23.78
CA ARG A 169 -5.16 6.84 25.08
C ARG A 169 -4.25 6.50 26.25
N GLN A 170 -3.52 5.39 26.18
CA GLN A 170 -2.53 5.01 27.19
C GLN A 170 -1.41 6.06 27.26
N GLN A 171 -0.93 6.57 26.12
CA GLN A 171 0.05 7.65 26.07
C GLN A 171 -0.51 8.95 26.65
N ALA A 172 -1.76 9.31 26.35
CA ALA A 172 -2.42 10.49 26.91
C ALA A 172 -2.67 10.35 28.42
N GLU A 173 -2.97 9.14 28.91
CA GLU A 173 -3.11 8.82 30.32
C GLU A 173 -1.77 8.91 31.06
N VAL A 174 -0.70 8.38 30.47
CA VAL A 174 0.67 8.43 31.01
C VAL A 174 1.26 9.85 30.95
N LEU A 175 0.97 10.64 29.91
CA LEU A 175 1.39 12.04 29.81
C LEU A 175 0.47 13.00 30.59
N GLY A 176 -0.66 12.54 31.14
CA GLY A 176 -1.57 13.36 31.94
C GLY A 176 -2.28 14.49 31.18
N VAL A 177 -2.21 14.53 29.85
CA VAL A 177 -2.87 15.56 29.02
C VAL A 177 -4.26 15.06 28.67
N GLY A 178 -5.24 15.31 29.54
CA GLY A 178 -6.62 14.86 29.30
C GLY A 178 -7.59 14.92 30.47
N ARG A 179 -7.22 15.48 31.64
CA ARG A 179 -8.23 15.87 32.64
C ARG A 179 -8.79 17.25 32.26
N LEU A 180 -9.74 17.27 31.33
CA LEU A 180 -10.69 18.38 31.32
C LEU A 180 -11.48 18.31 32.63
N GLU A 181 -11.16 19.18 33.58
CA GLU A 181 -12.00 19.38 34.74
C GLU A 181 -13.38 19.81 34.25
N LYS A 182 -14.39 18.95 34.45
CA LYS A 182 -15.79 19.36 34.36
C LYS A 182 -16.01 20.44 35.41
N LYS A 183 -16.10 21.70 34.97
CA LYS A 183 -16.50 22.81 35.84
C LYS A 183 -17.83 22.45 36.51
N PRO A 184 -17.92 22.48 37.85
CA PRO A 184 -19.16 22.18 38.55
C PRO A 184 -20.16 23.34 38.42
N THR A 185 -21.42 22.93 38.25
CA THR A 185 -22.61 23.46 38.92
C THR A 185 -22.81 24.97 38.92
N ILE A 186 -23.72 25.39 38.03
CA ILE A 186 -24.41 26.69 38.06
C ILE A 186 -25.01 26.93 39.45
N THR A 187 -24.65 28.09 39.99
CA THR A 187 -25.10 28.70 41.23
C THR A 187 -26.62 28.71 41.37
N GLU A 188 -27.05 28.29 42.56
CA GLU A 188 -28.41 28.36 43.10
C GLU A 188 -28.98 29.78 43.06
N ILE A 189 -30.27 29.89 42.72
CA ILE A 189 -31.10 31.07 43.02
C ILE A 189 -32.12 30.60 44.07
N PRO A 190 -32.30 31.32 45.19
CA PRO A 190 -32.99 30.80 46.36
C PRO A 190 -34.52 30.79 46.21
N ALA A 191 -35.11 29.85 46.96
CA ALA A 191 -36.51 29.49 47.00
C ALA A 191 -37.46 30.62 47.46
N SER A 192 -38.66 30.65 46.87
CA SER A 192 -39.85 31.07 47.59
C SER A 192 -41.13 30.38 47.10
N GLN A 193 -41.74 29.68 48.06
CA GLN A 193 -43.17 29.44 48.27
C GLN A 193 -43.83 28.26 47.54
N LYS A 194 -43.98 27.16 48.30
CA LYS A 194 -45.13 26.24 48.22
C LYS A 194 -46.40 26.96 48.74
N PRO A 195 -47.60 26.54 48.29
CA PRO A 195 -48.38 25.66 49.14
C PRO A 195 -48.96 24.41 48.46
N THR A 196 -49.29 23.49 49.36
CA THR A 196 -49.73 22.09 49.35
C THR A 196 -51.14 21.81 48.77
N PRO A 197 -51.70 20.58 48.81
CA PRO A 197 -52.14 19.81 47.63
C PRO A 197 -53.65 19.52 47.59
N ILE A 198 -54.16 18.94 46.49
CA ILE A 198 -55.40 18.14 46.49
C ILE A 198 -55.21 16.92 45.57
N VAL A 199 -55.52 15.75 46.14
CA VAL A 199 -55.44 14.39 45.61
C VAL A 199 -56.78 14.01 45.00
N THR A 200 -56.82 13.35 43.82
CA THR A 200 -57.74 12.21 43.57
C THR A 200 -57.35 11.38 42.34
N SER A 201 -57.30 10.05 42.54
CA SER A 201 -57.42 8.88 41.63
C SER A 201 -56.48 8.82 40.40
N GLU A 202 -55.75 7.75 40.13
CA GLU A 202 -56.18 6.34 40.10
C GLU A 202 -54.94 5.40 40.12
N ALA A 203 -55.09 4.23 40.73
CA ALA A 203 -54.03 3.22 40.90
C ALA A 203 -53.98 2.24 39.72
N ALA A 204 -52.78 1.89 39.24
CA ALA A 204 -52.47 0.60 38.61
C ALA A 204 -50.94 0.39 38.54
N ASP A 205 -50.47 -0.74 39.06
CA ASP A 205 -49.08 -1.21 39.04
C ASP A 205 -48.53 -1.42 37.60
N PRO A 206 -47.22 -1.22 37.36
CA PRO A 206 -46.53 -1.86 36.25
C PRO A 206 -45.27 -2.61 36.74
N ALA A 207 -45.48 -3.78 37.34
CA ALA A 207 -44.40 -4.74 37.65
C ALA A 207 -44.59 -6.06 36.88
N ALA A 208 -44.99 -5.98 35.60
CA ALA A 208 -45.22 -7.14 34.75
C ALA A 208 -44.98 -6.88 33.24
N ASN A 209 -44.06 -5.98 32.87
CA ASN A 209 -43.84 -5.60 31.46
C ASN A 209 -42.36 -5.68 31.00
N MET A 210 -41.58 -6.65 31.51
CA MET A 210 -40.25 -6.96 30.95
C MET A 210 -40.07 -8.42 30.53
N ASP A 211 -40.74 -9.38 31.18
CA ASP A 211 -40.70 -10.80 30.74
C ASP A 211 -41.54 -11.03 29.47
N ASP A 212 -42.72 -10.41 29.34
CA ASP A 212 -43.58 -10.57 28.14
C ASP A 212 -42.97 -9.96 26.86
N MET A 213 -42.01 -9.03 26.97
CA MET A 213 -41.29 -8.48 25.81
C MET A 213 -40.12 -9.36 25.36
N MET A 214 -39.56 -10.20 26.23
CA MET A 214 -38.45 -11.11 25.89
C MET A 214 -38.93 -12.42 25.26
N ASP A 215 -40.12 -12.90 25.63
CA ASP A 215 -40.71 -14.12 25.05
C ASP A 215 -41.26 -13.90 23.62
N GLY A 216 -41.76 -12.69 23.32
CA GLY A 216 -42.22 -12.33 21.98
C GLY A 216 -41.10 -12.25 20.94
N PHE A 217 -39.86 -11.91 21.36
CA PHE A 217 -38.72 -11.81 20.46
C PHE A 217 -38.12 -13.19 20.13
N SER A 218 -38.08 -14.10 21.11
CA SER A 218 -37.56 -15.46 20.94
C SER A 218 -38.49 -16.34 20.09
N SER A 219 -39.81 -16.19 20.23
CA SER A 219 -40.78 -16.97 19.45
C SER A 219 -40.83 -16.57 17.97
N ASN A 220 -40.54 -15.31 17.63
CA ASN A 220 -40.59 -14.85 16.24
C ASN A 220 -39.32 -15.23 15.46
N MET A 221 -38.17 -15.31 16.12
CA MET A 221 -36.90 -15.73 15.48
C MET A 221 -36.82 -17.25 15.22
N LEU A 222 -37.47 -18.07 16.08
CA LEU A 222 -37.52 -19.52 15.89
C LEU A 222 -38.48 -19.94 14.76
N ALA A 223 -39.58 -19.20 14.58
CA ALA A 223 -40.58 -19.46 13.53
C ALA A 223 -40.08 -19.12 12.12
N GLU A 224 -39.12 -18.20 12.00
CA GLU A 224 -38.53 -17.79 10.72
C GLU A 224 -37.48 -18.80 10.21
N MET A 225 -36.80 -19.53 11.11
CA MET A 225 -35.89 -20.63 10.73
C MET A 225 -36.60 -21.93 10.31
N THR A 226 -37.85 -22.14 10.75
CA THR A 226 -38.61 -23.36 10.42
C THR A 226 -39.34 -23.31 9.07
N ASN A 227 -39.50 -22.13 8.46
CA ASN A 227 -40.22 -21.98 7.19
C ASN A 227 -39.36 -22.10 5.93
N ASP A 228 -38.02 -22.08 6.04
CA ASP A 228 -37.11 -22.22 4.89
C ASP A 228 -36.56 -23.64 4.67
N THR A 229 -37.01 -24.65 5.45
CA THR A 229 -36.45 -26.02 5.40
C THR A 229 -37.41 -27.08 4.85
N GLU A 230 -38.47 -26.73 4.10
CA GLU A 230 -39.45 -27.70 3.57
C GLU A 230 -39.54 -27.80 2.04
N LEU A 231 -38.53 -27.35 1.27
CA LEU A 231 -38.48 -27.63 -0.16
C LEU A 231 -37.08 -28.07 -0.60
N GLN A 232 -36.75 -29.36 -0.39
CA GLN A 232 -35.95 -30.21 -1.28
C GLN A 232 -35.70 -31.58 -0.64
N GLU A 233 -36.74 -32.44 -0.58
CA GLU A 233 -36.52 -33.88 -0.54
C GLU A 233 -36.19 -34.36 -1.97
N GLN A 234 -34.91 -34.56 -2.26
CA GLN A 234 -34.48 -35.39 -3.38
C GLN A 234 -33.47 -36.44 -2.90
N GLU A 235 -34.02 -37.63 -2.69
CA GLU A 235 -33.52 -38.92 -3.16
C GLU A 235 -32.03 -39.24 -2.91
N ASN A 236 -31.80 -39.83 -1.74
CA ASN A 236 -30.54 -40.42 -1.32
C ASN A 236 -30.31 -41.75 -2.06
N VAL A 237 -29.55 -41.73 -3.16
CA VAL A 237 -29.13 -42.96 -3.87
C VAL A 237 -27.90 -43.55 -3.19
N ALA A 238 -28.11 -44.69 -2.55
CA ALA A 238 -27.06 -45.53 -1.97
C ALA A 238 -26.16 -46.15 -3.05
N LEU A 239 -24.84 -46.03 -2.88
CA LEU A 239 -23.83 -46.78 -3.62
C LEU A 239 -23.40 -48.01 -2.81
N PRO A 240 -23.53 -49.25 -3.34
CA PRO A 240 -22.83 -50.41 -2.79
C PRO A 240 -21.42 -50.58 -3.42
N PRO A 241 -20.50 -51.28 -2.73
CA PRO A 241 -19.07 -51.29 -3.03
C PRO A 241 -18.69 -52.40 -4.02
N SER A 242 -17.62 -52.20 -4.81
CA SER A 242 -16.86 -53.32 -5.37
C SER A 242 -15.41 -52.96 -5.66
N THR A 243 -14.57 -53.89 -5.27
CA THR A 243 -13.10 -53.96 -5.22
C THR A 243 -12.41 -53.93 -6.61
N PRO A 244 -11.08 -53.73 -6.65
CA PRO A 244 -10.31 -53.31 -7.84
C PRO A 244 -9.82 -54.47 -8.71
N PRO A 245 -9.42 -54.23 -9.98
CA PRO A 245 -8.49 -55.10 -10.67
C PRO A 245 -7.06 -54.54 -10.57
N VAL A 246 -6.23 -55.35 -9.93
CA VAL A 246 -4.78 -55.41 -10.11
C VAL A 246 -4.48 -55.73 -11.58
N VAL A 247 -3.59 -54.95 -12.21
CA VAL A 247 -2.74 -55.44 -13.30
C VAL A 247 -1.31 -55.00 -13.00
N GLU A 248 -0.51 -55.97 -12.57
CA GLU A 248 0.95 -55.91 -12.56
C GLU A 248 1.47 -55.73 -13.98
N GLN A 249 2.34 -54.74 -14.21
CA GLN A 249 3.49 -54.92 -15.12
C GLN A 249 4.74 -54.25 -14.53
N LYS A 250 5.84 -55.00 -14.66
CA LYS A 250 7.17 -54.86 -14.07
C LYS A 250 7.97 -53.64 -14.58
N PRO A 251 9.05 -53.25 -13.87
CA PRO A 251 9.75 -51.99 -14.08
C PRO A 251 10.71 -52.08 -15.26
N VAL A 252 10.80 -51.01 -16.04
CA VAL A 252 11.92 -50.77 -16.95
C VAL A 252 12.58 -49.47 -16.52
N ALA A 253 13.70 -49.63 -15.82
CA ALA A 253 14.71 -48.60 -15.73
C ALA A 253 15.40 -48.52 -17.10
N GLU A 254 15.52 -47.32 -17.66
CA GLU A 254 16.57 -47.03 -18.63
C GLU A 254 16.84 -45.52 -18.65
N HIS A 255 17.97 -45.16 -18.03
CA HIS A 255 18.62 -43.87 -18.18
C HIS A 255 19.10 -43.71 -19.62
N ALA A 256 18.53 -42.77 -20.37
CA ALA A 256 19.06 -42.35 -21.66
C ALA A 256 20.06 -41.19 -21.46
N PHE A 257 21.32 -41.58 -21.27
CA PHE A 257 22.50 -40.72 -21.32
C PHE A 257 22.85 -40.48 -22.79
N ILE A 258 22.90 -39.23 -23.24
CA ILE A 258 23.28 -38.88 -24.62
C ILE A 258 24.82 -38.78 -24.67
N PRO A 259 25.53 -39.60 -25.48
CA PRO A 259 26.98 -39.59 -25.56
C PRO A 259 27.52 -38.59 -26.60
N LEU A 260 28.65 -37.93 -26.28
CA LEU A 260 29.48 -37.19 -27.23
C LEU A 260 30.17 -38.13 -28.24
N PRO A 261 30.45 -37.68 -29.48
CA PRO A 261 31.25 -38.44 -30.43
C PRO A 261 32.76 -38.45 -30.06
N PRO A 262 33.46 -39.61 -30.13
CA PRO A 262 34.87 -39.74 -29.79
C PRO A 262 35.77 -39.79 -31.04
N GLY A 263 36.98 -39.23 -30.93
CA GLY A 263 38.06 -39.60 -31.85
C GLY A 263 39.17 -38.56 -32.05
N ALA A 264 40.10 -38.47 -31.11
CA ALA A 264 41.55 -38.44 -31.41
C ALA A 264 42.36 -38.60 -30.12
N ALA A 265 43.26 -39.57 -30.14
CA ALA A 265 44.07 -40.06 -29.03
C ALA A 265 45.27 -39.14 -28.68
N PRO A 266 45.95 -39.39 -27.54
CA PRO A 266 46.89 -38.47 -26.90
C PRO A 266 48.37 -38.78 -27.20
N LYS A 267 49.22 -37.74 -27.20
CA LYS A 267 50.69 -37.78 -26.96
C LYS A 267 51.07 -36.43 -26.29
N GLN A 268 51.51 -36.41 -25.03
CA GLN A 268 52.92 -36.40 -24.56
C GLN A 268 53.72 -35.23 -25.15
N ASP A 269 54.48 -34.40 -24.43
CA ASP A 269 54.98 -34.38 -23.04
C ASP A 269 55.49 -32.95 -22.74
N ASN A 270 55.60 -32.63 -21.45
CA ASN A 270 56.54 -31.70 -20.80
C ASN A 270 56.54 -30.17 -21.08
N ILE A 271 56.08 -29.44 -20.06
CA ILE A 271 56.69 -28.30 -19.31
C ILE A 271 58.03 -27.77 -19.88
N PRO A 272 58.20 -26.45 -20.06
CA PRO A 272 58.80 -25.61 -19.01
C PRO A 272 58.07 -24.29 -18.68
N GLU A 273 58.46 -23.80 -17.50
CA GLU A 273 58.25 -22.53 -16.80
C GLU A 273 58.60 -21.23 -17.59
N PRO A 274 58.31 -20.04 -17.03
CA PRO A 274 57.84 -18.86 -17.75
C PRO A 274 58.96 -17.93 -18.22
N VAL A 275 58.69 -17.21 -19.31
CA VAL A 275 59.48 -16.08 -19.81
C VAL A 275 58.49 -15.02 -20.30
N GLU A 276 58.40 -13.92 -19.56
CA GLU A 276 58.89 -12.60 -19.98
C GLU A 276 58.16 -12.06 -21.21
N GLU A 277 57.14 -11.24 -20.97
CA GLU A 277 56.89 -10.09 -21.83
C GLU A 277 57.21 -8.83 -21.03
N THR A 278 58.21 -8.13 -21.56
CA THR A 278 58.86 -6.94 -21.04
C THR A 278 57.92 -5.73 -21.03
N PRO A 279 58.06 -4.86 -20.02
CA PRO A 279 57.45 -3.54 -19.97
C PRO A 279 58.40 -2.51 -20.59
N ASP A 280 57.96 -1.81 -21.63
CA ASP A 280 58.57 -0.57 -22.13
C ASP A 280 57.49 0.51 -22.14
N GLU A 281 57.74 1.77 -21.84
CA GLU A 281 58.83 2.44 -21.11
C GLU A 281 58.26 3.85 -20.79
N ALA A 282 58.93 4.50 -19.85
CA ALA A 282 58.57 5.74 -19.19
C ALA A 282 58.30 6.96 -20.08
N ALA A 283 57.39 7.81 -19.62
CA ALA A 283 57.57 9.27 -19.58
C ALA A 283 56.57 9.86 -18.56
N MET A 284 56.98 10.06 -17.30
CA MET A 284 57.61 11.30 -16.81
C MET A 284 56.55 12.38 -16.54
N ILE A 285 56.30 12.62 -15.25
CA ILE A 285 55.51 13.74 -14.73
C ILE A 285 56.36 15.01 -14.92
N PRO A 286 55.80 16.07 -15.53
CA PRO A 286 56.12 17.41 -15.08
C PRO A 286 54.87 18.14 -14.60
N ALA A 287 55.13 19.03 -13.66
CA ALA A 287 54.17 19.86 -12.97
C ALA A 287 53.51 20.91 -13.88
N SER A 288 52.31 21.32 -13.45
CA SER A 288 51.74 22.66 -13.59
C SER A 288 51.80 23.33 -14.96
N GLU A 289 50.79 23.09 -15.78
CA GLU A 289 50.28 24.10 -16.70
C GLU A 289 48.74 24.07 -16.69
N SER A 290 48.18 25.21 -16.31
CA SER A 290 46.76 25.52 -16.23
C SER A 290 46.10 25.34 -17.59
N ILE A 291 45.28 24.29 -17.74
CA ILE A 291 44.34 24.16 -18.84
C ILE A 291 43.23 25.20 -18.60
N PRO A 292 42.99 26.17 -19.51
CA PRO A 292 41.90 27.12 -19.36
C PRO A 292 40.58 26.35 -19.45
N ILE A 293 39.79 26.41 -18.38
CA ILE A 293 38.40 25.96 -18.40
C ILE A 293 37.68 26.81 -19.47
N PRO A 294 37.02 26.20 -20.47
CA PRO A 294 36.21 26.94 -21.42
C PRO A 294 35.19 27.79 -20.66
N GLU A 295 35.20 29.09 -20.93
CA GLU A 295 34.24 30.05 -20.38
C GLU A 295 32.84 29.59 -20.79
N VAL A 296 32.10 29.04 -19.82
CA VAL A 296 30.71 28.64 -20.00
C VAL A 296 29.94 29.94 -20.22
N GLU A 297 29.49 30.16 -21.45
CA GLU A 297 28.49 31.18 -21.75
C GLU A 297 27.33 31.00 -20.76
N PRO A 298 26.96 32.05 -19.98
CA PRO A 298 25.84 31.93 -19.07
C PRO A 298 24.60 31.57 -19.89
N GLU A 299 23.98 30.43 -19.58
CA GLU A 299 22.67 30.09 -20.13
C GLU A 299 21.72 31.28 -19.92
N PRO A 300 20.92 31.65 -20.93
CA PRO A 300 19.96 32.73 -20.77
C PRO A 300 19.04 32.37 -19.59
N GLU A 301 19.00 33.25 -18.59
CA GLU A 301 18.09 33.13 -17.45
C GLU A 301 16.69 32.79 -17.98
N PRO A 302 16.02 31.75 -17.45
CA PRO A 302 14.66 31.45 -17.87
C PRO A 302 13.83 32.69 -17.62
N GLU A 303 13.21 33.23 -18.67
CA GLU A 303 12.36 34.41 -18.58
C GLU A 303 11.26 34.13 -17.56
N MET A 304 11.41 34.63 -16.33
CA MET A 304 10.39 34.50 -15.29
C MET A 304 9.06 34.99 -15.85
N SER A 305 8.02 34.18 -15.70
CA SER A 305 6.68 34.51 -16.17
C SER A 305 6.23 35.85 -15.58
N GLU A 306 5.46 36.64 -16.33
CA GLU A 306 4.98 37.95 -15.85
C GLU A 306 4.28 37.83 -14.49
N ILE A 307 3.53 36.75 -14.27
CA ILE A 307 2.83 36.47 -13.00
C ILE A 307 3.78 36.13 -11.86
N GLU A 308 4.93 35.51 -12.15
CA GLU A 308 5.95 35.19 -11.16
C GLU A 308 6.68 36.46 -10.70
N LYS A 309 6.97 37.37 -11.63
CA LYS A 309 7.57 38.67 -11.31
C LYS A 309 6.64 39.50 -10.41
N GLU A 310 5.36 39.59 -10.77
CA GLU A 310 4.35 40.28 -9.96
C GLU A 310 4.23 39.65 -8.55
N PHE A 311 4.27 38.32 -8.45
CA PHE A 311 4.17 37.61 -7.18
C PHE A 311 5.38 37.89 -6.28
N ARG A 312 6.59 37.78 -6.83
CA ARG A 312 7.84 38.06 -6.10
C ARG A 312 7.90 39.52 -5.66
N GLU A 313 7.43 40.46 -6.49
CA GLU A 313 7.37 41.88 -6.14
C GLU A 313 6.39 42.14 -5.00
N LEU A 314 5.21 41.52 -5.01
CA LEU A 314 4.23 41.64 -3.93
C LEU A 314 4.80 41.11 -2.61
N VAL A 315 5.38 39.90 -2.64
CA VAL A 315 5.96 39.26 -1.45
C VAL A 315 7.13 40.08 -0.90
N THR A 316 8.05 40.48 -1.76
CA THR A 316 9.21 41.29 -1.36
C THR A 316 8.80 42.66 -0.84
N GLY A 317 7.76 43.28 -1.44
CA GLY A 317 7.23 44.56 -0.98
C GLY A 317 6.56 44.47 0.39
N LEU A 318 5.84 43.38 0.67
CA LEU A 318 5.22 43.13 1.98
C LEU A 318 6.26 42.81 3.06
N LEU A 319 7.28 42.01 2.73
CA LEU A 319 8.41 41.76 3.61
C LEU A 319 9.18 43.06 3.92
N ALA A 320 9.44 43.89 2.90
CA ALA A 320 10.08 45.20 3.08
C ALA A 320 9.24 46.19 3.91
N ALA A 321 7.91 46.03 3.92
CA ALA A 321 6.99 46.77 4.78
C ALA A 321 6.92 46.22 6.22
N GLY A 322 7.64 45.14 6.53
CA GLY A 322 7.68 44.50 7.85
C GLY A 322 6.46 43.64 8.17
N VAL A 323 5.70 43.22 7.15
CA VAL A 323 4.57 42.31 7.30
C VAL A 323 5.08 40.89 7.48
N GLN A 324 4.63 40.21 8.54
CA GLN A 324 5.03 38.83 8.81
C GLN A 324 4.44 37.88 7.76
N PRO A 325 5.14 36.79 7.37
CA PRO A 325 4.65 35.81 6.40
C PRO A 325 3.25 35.25 6.68
N SER A 326 2.84 35.17 7.95
CA SER A 326 1.48 34.76 8.33
C SER A 326 0.40 35.77 7.92
N ASP A 327 0.72 37.05 8.00
CA ASP A 327 -0.21 38.17 7.81
C ASP A 327 -0.30 38.58 6.34
N MET A 328 0.64 38.12 5.50
CA MET A 328 0.67 38.34 4.05
C MET A 328 -0.48 37.62 3.33
N MET A 329 -0.98 36.52 3.89
CA MET A 329 -2.09 35.75 3.33
C MET A 329 -3.43 36.44 3.52
N ASP A 330 -3.51 37.43 4.42
CA ASP A 330 -4.71 38.23 4.66
C ASP A 330 -4.78 39.48 3.76
N ASP A 331 -3.78 39.71 2.89
CA ASP A 331 -3.77 40.83 1.95
C ASP A 331 -4.76 40.58 0.78
N PRO A 332 -5.67 41.52 0.46
CA PRO A 332 -6.61 41.36 -0.65
C PRO A 332 -5.96 41.10 -2.03
N ARG A 333 -4.69 41.48 -2.20
CA ARG A 333 -3.91 41.26 -3.43
C ARG A 333 -3.37 39.83 -3.51
N TRP A 334 -3.21 39.15 -2.37
CA TRP A 334 -2.71 37.78 -2.27
C TRP A 334 -3.64 36.78 -2.98
N ASP A 335 -4.94 36.87 -2.73
CA ASP A 335 -5.94 35.99 -3.36
C ASP A 335 -6.00 36.23 -4.87
N SER A 336 -6.02 37.50 -5.28
CA SER A 336 -6.08 37.89 -6.69
C SER A 336 -4.88 37.41 -7.50
N ILE A 337 -3.67 37.47 -6.92
CA ILE A 337 -2.47 36.99 -7.60
C ILE A 337 -2.37 35.46 -7.58
N THR A 338 -2.82 34.82 -6.50
CA THR A 338 -2.82 33.35 -6.38
C THR A 338 -3.81 32.71 -7.35
N GLU A 339 -4.97 33.32 -7.56
CA GLU A 339 -5.95 32.87 -8.56
C GLU A 339 -5.39 33.00 -9.98
N ARG A 340 -4.77 34.14 -10.32
CA ARG A 340 -4.14 34.35 -11.64
C ARG A 340 -2.94 33.42 -11.86
N ALA A 341 -2.13 33.19 -10.84
CA ALA A 341 -1.05 32.23 -10.86
C ALA A 341 -1.55 30.80 -11.11
N SER A 342 -2.59 30.39 -10.40
CA SER A 342 -3.22 29.08 -10.59
C SER A 342 -3.78 28.91 -12.01
N ALA A 343 -4.39 29.95 -12.57
CA ALA A 343 -4.88 29.96 -13.95
C ALA A 343 -3.75 29.86 -15.00
N ALA A 344 -2.57 30.40 -14.69
CA ALA A 344 -1.36 30.29 -15.51
C ALA A 344 -0.58 28.98 -15.26
N GLY A 345 -1.04 28.12 -14.35
CA GLY A 345 -0.35 26.89 -13.97
C GLY A 345 0.92 27.12 -13.14
N PHE A 346 1.05 28.28 -12.51
CA PHE A 346 2.15 28.64 -11.61
C PHE A 346 1.77 28.39 -10.15
N GLU A 347 2.56 27.61 -9.43
CA GLU A 347 2.37 27.35 -8.01
C GLU A 347 3.09 28.43 -7.17
N THR A 348 2.32 29.24 -6.44
CA THR A 348 2.84 30.37 -5.64
C THR A 348 3.51 29.93 -4.34
N TRP A 349 3.10 28.79 -3.77
CA TRP A 349 3.57 28.31 -2.47
C TRP A 349 5.07 28.00 -2.40
N PRO A 350 5.69 27.27 -3.35
CA PRO A 350 7.12 27.00 -3.32
C PRO A 350 7.95 28.30 -3.37
N VAL A 351 7.55 29.25 -4.21
CA VAL A 351 8.24 30.54 -4.37
C VAL A 351 8.05 31.43 -3.14
N PHE A 352 6.88 31.39 -2.51
CA PHE A 352 6.66 32.08 -1.23
C PHE A 352 7.58 31.56 -0.12
N LEU A 353 7.72 30.24 0.01
CA LEU A 353 8.61 29.65 1.00
C LEU A 353 10.08 29.99 0.75
N GLU A 354 10.50 30.06 -0.52
CA GLU A 354 11.84 30.51 -0.89
C GLU A 354 12.10 31.96 -0.44
N LEU A 355 11.15 32.86 -0.70
CA LEU A 355 11.27 34.27 -0.33
C LEU A 355 11.17 34.50 1.19
N ALA A 356 10.26 33.80 1.87
CA ALA A 356 10.07 33.91 3.31
C ALA A 356 11.24 33.27 4.11
N ALA A 357 11.97 32.32 3.52
CA ALA A 357 13.14 31.71 4.13
C ALA A 357 14.44 32.51 3.90
N MET A 358 14.40 33.55 3.07
CA MET A 358 15.55 34.39 2.72
C MET A 358 15.74 35.57 3.70
N GLU A 359 14.95 35.62 4.78
CA GLU A 359 14.99 36.62 5.85
C GLU A 359 15.94 36.24 7.01
#